data_AF-A0A7V5DBJ9-F1
#
_entry.id   AF-A0A7V5DBJ9-F1
#
_cell.length_a   1.000
_cell.length_b   1.000
_cell.length_c   1.000
_cell.angle_alpha   90.00
_cell.angle_beta   90.00
_cell.angle_gamma   90.00
#
_symmetry.space_group_name_H-M   'P 1'
#
loop_
_entity.id
_entity.type
_entity.pdbx_description
1 polymer ?
#
loop_
_entity_poly.entity_id
_entity_poly.type
_entity_poly.pdbx_seq_one_letter_code
_entity_poly.pdbx_strand_id
1 'polypeptide(L)'
;MAWSFKLAIAADCVGILVAIFFLISDFFKQSSSSNGPLTLMVLAMSAWVGLCFYLHSIGKTGLATTLAWIPALPLLGYGLMLLAFIIFGKSGTFR
;
A
#
# COMPACT_ATOMS: atom_id res chain seq x y z
N MET A 1 5.76 12.10 15.93
CA MET A 1 6.50 11.97 14.65
C MET A 1 6.93 10.53 14.37
N ALA A 2 7.73 9.88 15.22
CA ALA A 2 8.21 8.51 14.94
C ALA A 2 7.10 7.44 14.80
N TRP A 3 6.00 7.57 15.56
CA TRP A 3 4.86 6.64 15.46
C TRP A 3 4.09 6.76 14.14
N SER A 4 3.89 7.97 13.64
CA SER A 4 3.19 8.22 12.37
C SER A 4 3.95 7.65 11.18
N PHE A 5 5.28 7.76 11.18
CA PHE A 5 6.13 7.16 10.16
C PHE A 5 6.06 5.63 10.18
N LYS A 6 6.09 5.02 11.37
CA LYS A 6 5.96 3.56 11.53
C LYS A 6 4.60 3.05 11.01
N LEU A 7 3.51 3.77 11.30
CA LEU A 7 2.19 3.41 10.80
C LEU A 7 2.08 3.52 9.28
N ALA A 8 2.61 4.59 8.69
CA ALA A 8 2.60 4.78 7.23
C ALA A 8 3.38 3.67 6.50
N ILE A 9 4.61 3.39 6.95
CA ILE A 9 5.42 2.30 6.37
C ILE A 9 4.77 0.93 6.57
N ALA A 10 4.16 0.69 7.74
CA ALA A 10 3.46 -0.58 7.96
C ALA A 10 2.31 -0.77 6.96
N ALA A 11 1.53 0.28 6.66
CA ALA A 11 0.48 0.23 5.65
C ALA A 11 1.04 -0.02 4.25
N ASP A 12 2.12 0.66 3.87
CA ASP A 12 2.79 0.46 2.57
C ASP A 12 3.32 -0.96 2.41
N CYS A 13 3.93 -1.53 3.46
CA CYS A 13 4.41 -2.91 3.46
C CYS A 13 3.28 -3.92 3.27
N VAL A 14 2.12 -3.69 3.88
CA VAL A 14 0.93 -4.53 3.67
C VAL A 14 0.46 -4.43 2.21
N GLY A 15 0.42 -3.22 1.64
CA GLY A 15 0.08 -3.03 0.23
C GLY A 15 1.01 -3.78 -0.72
N ILE A 16 2.32 -3.71 -0.47
CA ILE A 16 3.34 -4.44 -1.24
C ILE A 16 3.15 -5.96 -1.11
N LEU A 17 2.89 -6.47 0.10
CA LEU A 17 2.63 -7.91 0.32
C LEU A 17 1.41 -8.39 -0.45
N VAL A 18 0.32 -7.62 -0.44
CA VAL A 18 -0.90 -7.95 -1.20
C VAL A 18 -0.62 -7.94 -2.70
N ALA A 19 0.11 -6.94 -3.20
CA ALA A 19 0.47 -6.87 -4.61
C ALA A 19 1.37 -8.04 -5.03
N ILE A 20 2.34 -8.44 -4.20
CA ILE A 20 3.16 -9.63 -4.42
C ILE A 20 2.30 -10.91 -4.43
N PHE A 21 1.33 -11.03 -3.52
CA PHE A 21 0.41 -12.16 -3.49
C PHE A 21 -0.42 -12.28 -4.78
N PHE A 22 -0.93 -11.15 -5.30
CA PHE A 22 -1.60 -11.13 -6.60
C PHE A 22 -0.66 -11.53 -7.74
N LEU A 23 0.57 -11.02 -7.74
CA LEU A 23 1.57 -11.32 -8.76
C LEU A 23 1.92 -12.82 -8.79
N ILE A 24 2.11 -13.43 -7.61
CA ILE A 24 2.35 -14.87 -7.46
C ILE A 24 1.10 -15.66 -7.90
N SER A 25 -0.10 -15.24 -7.48
CA SER A 25 -1.35 -15.91 -7.84
C SER A 25 -1.60 -15.90 -9.35
N ASP A 26 -1.29 -14.79 -10.03
CA ASP A 26 -1.42 -14.69 -11.48
C ASP A 26 -0.34 -15.49 -12.21
N PHE A 27 0.88 -15.59 -11.65
CA PHE A 27 1.92 -16.46 -12.18
C PHE A 27 1.49 -17.93 -12.16
N PHE A 28 0.89 -18.39 -11.06
CA PHE A 28 0.35 -19.77 -10.96
C PHE A 28 -0.87 -20.00 -11.86
N LYS A 29 -1.69 -18.98 -12.11
CA LYS A 29 -2.86 -19.07 -13.00
C LYS A 29 -2.52 -19.07 -14.49
N GLN A 30 -1.25 -18.90 -14.85
CA GLN A 30 -0.77 -18.96 -16.23
C GLN A 30 -1.57 -18.02 -17.17
N SER A 31 -2.09 -16.92 -16.63
CA SER A 31 -2.82 -15.92 -17.39
C SER A 31 -1.82 -15.01 -18.09
N SER A 32 -1.65 -15.19 -19.40
CA SER A 32 -0.80 -14.39 -20.30
C SER A 32 -1.31 -12.96 -20.53
N SER A 33 -2.01 -12.34 -19.58
CA SER A 33 -2.26 -10.90 -19.61
C SER A 33 -1.04 -10.18 -19.03
N SER A 34 -0.53 -9.19 -19.77
CA SER A 34 0.63 -8.36 -19.42
C SER A 34 0.64 -7.92 -17.94
N ASN A 35 1.35 -8.68 -17.09
CA ASN A 35 1.56 -8.35 -15.67
C ASN A 35 2.74 -7.38 -15.45
N GLY A 36 3.44 -7.00 -16.52
CA GLY A 36 4.55 -6.04 -16.50
C GLY A 36 4.31 -4.73 -15.72
N PRO A 37 3.15 -4.05 -15.85
CA PRO A 37 2.90 -2.83 -15.08
C PRO A 37 2.73 -3.08 -13.58
N LEU A 38 2.21 -4.25 -13.20
CA LEU A 38 2.01 -4.62 -11.79
C LEU A 38 3.36 -4.86 -11.10
N THR A 39 4.25 -5.61 -11.75
CA THR A 39 5.63 -5.85 -11.26
C THR A 39 6.41 -4.55 -11.13
N LEU A 40 6.28 -3.66 -12.11
CA LEU A 40 6.99 -2.38 -12.14
C LEU A 40 6.49 -1.44 -11.05
N MET A 41 5.18 -1.41 -10.78
CA MET A 41 4.59 -0.71 -9.64
C MET A 41 5.10 -1.24 -8.29
N VAL A 42 5.18 -2.57 -8.11
CA VAL A 42 5.70 -3.18 -6.87
C VAL A 42 7.18 -2.83 -6.65
N LEU A 43 7.99 -2.85 -7.72
CA LEU A 43 9.39 -2.44 -7.67
C LEU A 43 9.54 -0.95 -7.33
N ALA A 44 8.74 -0.09 -7.97
CA ALA A 44 8.76 1.35 -7.69
C ALA A 44 8.35 1.65 -6.24
N MET A 45 7.31 0.99 -5.73
CA MET A 45 6.84 1.17 -4.34
C MET A 45 7.83 0.63 -3.31
N SER A 46 8.48 -0.51 -3.56
CA SER A 46 9.52 -1.02 -2.67
C SER A 46 10.76 -0.11 -2.64
N ALA A 47 11.17 0.43 -3.80
CA ALA A 47 12.21 1.46 -3.85
C ALA A 47 11.80 2.75 -3.12
N TRP A 48 10.53 3.14 -3.21
CA TRP A 48 9.99 4.32 -2.52
C TRP A 48 10.03 4.18 -0.99
N VAL A 49 9.65 3.02 -0.47
CA VAL A 49 9.75 2.70 0.97
C VAL A 49 11.22 2.71 1.42
N GLY A 50 12.12 2.14 0.62
CA GLY A 50 13.57 2.17 0.87
C GLY A 50 14.12 3.60 0.93
N LEU A 51 13.70 4.46 0.01
CA LEU A 51 14.06 5.88 -0.01
C LEU A 51 13.54 6.61 1.25
N CYS A 52 12.31 6.33 1.67
CA CYS A 52 11.76 6.88 2.91
C CYS A 52 12.57 6.45 4.15
N PHE A 53 13.03 5.20 4.20
CA PHE A 53 13.92 4.71 5.27
C PHE A 53 15.28 5.42 5.27
N TYR A 54 15.86 5.64 4.09
CA TYR A 54 17.11 6.37 3.95
C TYR A 54 16.98 7.83 4.43
N LEU A 55 15.93 8.54 4.01
CA LEU A 55 15.63 9.91 4.49
C LEU A 55 15.41 9.96 6.00
N HIS A 56 14.80 8.93 6.59
CA HIS A 56 14.66 8.83 8.03
C HIS A 56 16.02 8.65 8.73
N SER A 57 16.91 7.83 8.16
CA SER A 57 18.24 7.57 8.70
C SER A 57 19.18 8.78 8.68
N ILE A 58 18.98 9.71 7.75
CA ILE A 58 19.77 10.97 7.68
C ILE A 58 19.17 12.06 8.60
N GLY A 59 18.15 11.73 9.41
CA GLY A 59 17.52 12.66 10.35
C GLY A 59 16.47 13.59 9.74
N LYS A 60 16.16 13.46 8.43
CA LYS A 60 15.09 14.21 7.74
C LYS A 60 13.72 13.56 7.96
N THR A 61 13.38 13.35 9.24
CA THR A 61 12.20 12.60 9.67
C THR A 61 10.87 13.21 9.21
N GLY A 62 10.77 14.54 9.14
CA GLY A 62 9.56 15.23 8.65
C GLY A 62 9.26 14.90 7.19
N LEU A 63 10.24 15.05 6.31
CA LEU A 63 10.09 14.72 4.88
C LEU A 63 9.84 13.24 4.66
N ALA A 64 10.56 12.36 5.38
CA ALA A 64 10.33 10.92 5.32
C ALA A 64 8.89 10.55 5.71
N THR A 65 8.33 11.22 6.72
CA THR A 65 6.95 10.98 7.17
C THR A 65 5.94 11.43 6.14
N THR A 66 6.08 12.64 5.58
CA THR A 66 5.16 13.14 4.55
C THR A 66 5.19 12.26 3.30
N LEU A 67 6.37 11.81 2.87
CA LEU A 67 6.54 10.94 1.70
C LEU A 67 5.95 9.54 1.91
N ALA A 68 6.05 8.98 3.11
CA ALA A 68 5.44 7.69 3.45
C ALA A 68 3.90 7.77 3.49
N TRP A 69 3.32 8.93 3.81
CA TRP A 69 1.87 9.10 3.81
C TRP A 69 1.24 9.18 2.42
N ILE A 70 2.01 9.55 1.38
CA ILE A 70 1.50 9.67 0.01
C ILE A 70 0.89 8.35 -0.50
N PRO A 71 1.59 7.20 -0.44
CA PRO A 71 1.00 5.91 -0.80
C PRO A 71 0.05 5.34 0.27
N ALA A 72 0.29 5.62 1.56
CA ALA A 72 -0.52 5.08 2.64
C ALA A 72 -1.94 5.69 2.72
N LEU A 73 -2.13 6.98 2.39
CA LEU A 73 -3.44 7.65 2.40
C LEU A 73 -4.45 7.00 1.45
N PRO A 74 -4.13 6.77 0.16
CA PRO A 74 -4.98 6.03 -0.76
C PRO A 74 -5.32 4.63 -0.24
N LEU A 75 -4.31 3.87 0.24
CA LEU A 75 -4.51 2.52 0.75
C LEU A 75 -5.47 2.47 1.94
N LEU A 76 -5.28 3.35 2.92
CA LEU A 76 -6.17 3.50 4.07
C LEU A 76 -7.57 3.95 3.64
N GLY A 77 -7.67 4.91 2.71
CA GLY A 77 -8.93 5.40 2.18
C GLY A 77 -9.75 4.30 1.50
N TYR A 78 -9.12 3.51 0.62
CA TYR A 78 -9.76 2.36 -0.02
C TYR A 78 -10.18 1.29 1.00
N GLY A 79 -9.32 0.97 1.97
CA GLY A 79 -9.64 0.02 3.03
C GLY A 79 -10.85 0.46 3.88
N LEU A 80 -10.92 1.74 4.22
CA LEU A 80 -12.02 2.31 5.00
C LEU A 80 -13.33 2.35 4.18
N MET A 81 -13.25 2.65 2.88
CA MET A 81 -14.40 2.60 1.98
C MET A 81 -14.97 1.18 1.84
N LEU A 82 -14.09 0.18 1.69
CA LEU A 82 -14.51 -1.23 1.66
C LEU A 82 -15.17 -1.66 2.97
N LEU A 83 -14.59 -1.25 4.11
CA LEU A 83 -15.15 -1.52 5.43
C LEU A 83 -16.56 -0.91 5.57
N ALA A 84 -16.73 0.34 5.15
CA ALA A 84 -18.02 1.02 5.14
C ALA A 84 -19.04 0.28 4.27
N PHE A 85 -18.65 -0.14 3.06
CA PHE A 85 -19.49 -0.96 2.18
C PHE A 85 -19.92 -2.27 2.84
N ILE A 86 -19.02 -2.95 3.57
CA ILE A 86 -19.36 -4.19 4.27
C ILE A 86 -20.34 -3.91 5.41
N ILE A 87 -20.10 -2.88 6.23
CA ILE A 87 -20.95 -2.56 7.39
C ILE A 87 -22.34 -2.09 6.96
N PHE A 88 -22.42 -1.14 6.03
CA PHE A 88 -23.69 -0.60 5.53
C PHE A 88 -24.38 -1.56 4.56
N GLY A 89 -23.62 -2.32 3.77
CA GLY A 89 -24.15 -3.36 2.89
C GLY A 89 -24.75 -4.54 3.67
N LYS A 90 -24.18 -4.92 4.82
CA LYS A 90 -24.80 -5.91 5.72
C LYS A 90 -26.01 -5.36 6.47
N SER A 91 -26.06 -4.05 6.74
CA SER A 91 -27.17 -3.42 7.47
C SER A 91 -28.42 -3.16 6.62
N GLY A 92 -28.46 -3.57 5.35
CA GLY A 92 -29.66 -3.46 4.51
C GLY A 92 -30.05 -2.03 4.12
N THR A 93 -29.18 -1.03 4.33
CA THR A 93 -29.48 0.39 4.11
C THR A 93 -29.40 0.83 2.64
N PHE A 94 -28.95 -0.05 1.73
CA PHE A 94 -28.87 0.19 0.28
C PHE A 94 -29.76 -0.76 -0.55
N ARG A 95 -30.83 -1.30 0.05
CA ARG A 95 -31.90 -1.99 -0.67
C ARG A 95 -33.16 -1.15 -0.71
#